data_AF-A0A366ZJU4-F1
#
_entry.id   AF-A0A366ZJU4-F1
#
_cell.length_a   1.000
_cell.length_b   1.000
_cell.length_c   1.000
_cell.angle_alpha   90.00
_cell.angle_beta   90.00
_cell.angle_gamma   90.00
#
_symmetry.space_group_name_H-M   'P 1'
#
loop_
_entity.id
_entity.type
_entity.pdbx_description
1 polymer ?
#
loop_
_entity_poly.entity_id
_entity_poly.type
_entity_poly.pdbx_seq_one_letter_code
_entity_poly.pdbx_strand_id
1 'polypeptide(L)'
;MTRPGRTHTTEVVYRLYETVDELTTVIENARSVPMSSSCMVPRDHVLDLLDDLRESLPEDVQAAGAIVEQRTEILQQAQAEAERLTTQTREEAERLLEAARRQRDEVLGAARRQRDEVLAQAQADTEQLLLEAESEAEVLLADGRHRREAMIAEALGEHERLITETEVYRTAVDRADELGARAHADAARMRAEVDEYVDTRLADFGTALERMLRSVEKARTTLRE
;
A
#
# COMPACT_ATOMS: atom_id res chain seq x y z
N MET A 1 -72.30 -8.01 -45.79
CA MET A 1 -72.12 -9.46 -46.05
C MET A 1 -73.00 -10.21 -45.08
N THR A 2 -74.02 -10.85 -45.64
CA THR A 2 -75.10 -11.54 -44.95
C THR A 2 -74.55 -12.82 -44.35
N ARG A 3 -74.70 -13.01 -43.03
CA ARG A 3 -74.29 -14.24 -42.34
C ARG A 3 -75.11 -15.41 -42.93
N PRO A 4 -74.48 -16.44 -43.54
CA PRO A 4 -75.23 -17.59 -44.01
C PRO A 4 -75.94 -18.23 -42.82
N GLY A 5 -77.22 -18.53 -43.00
CA GLY A 5 -78.10 -19.01 -41.94
C GLY A 5 -77.62 -20.34 -41.38
N ARG A 6 -77.72 -20.50 -40.06
CA ARG A 6 -77.34 -21.71 -39.30
C ARG A 6 -78.00 -22.99 -39.85
N THR A 7 -79.08 -22.87 -40.64
CA THR A 7 -79.77 -23.97 -41.32
C THR A 7 -78.95 -24.59 -42.45
N HIS A 8 -78.19 -23.80 -43.23
CA HIS A 8 -77.46 -24.31 -44.39
C HIS A 8 -76.22 -25.12 -43.99
N THR A 9 -75.48 -24.68 -42.96
CA THR A 9 -74.37 -25.45 -42.39
C THR A 9 -74.86 -26.77 -41.78
N THR A 10 -76.05 -26.77 -41.17
CA THR A 10 -76.62 -28.01 -40.59
C THR A 10 -77.05 -28.98 -41.70
N GLU A 11 -77.65 -28.48 -42.79
CA GLU A 11 -78.07 -29.28 -43.96
C GLU A 11 -76.88 -29.93 -44.69
N VAL A 12 -75.79 -29.20 -44.89
CA VAL A 12 -74.56 -29.73 -45.52
C VAL A 12 -73.88 -30.77 -44.63
N VAL A 13 -73.84 -30.55 -43.32
CA VAL A 13 -73.29 -31.53 -42.36
C VAL A 13 -74.15 -32.81 -42.32
N TYR A 14 -75.48 -32.70 -42.34
CA TYR A 14 -76.36 -33.86 -42.45
C TYR A 14 -76.14 -34.63 -43.77
N ARG A 15 -75.99 -33.93 -44.90
CA ARG A 15 -75.70 -34.56 -46.20
C ARG A 15 -74.35 -35.29 -46.21
N LEU A 16 -73.31 -34.71 -45.60
CA LEU A 16 -72.00 -35.36 -45.45
C LEU A 16 -72.11 -36.67 -44.66
N TYR A 17 -72.80 -36.65 -43.51
CA TYR A 17 -73.03 -37.87 -42.71
C TYR A 17 -73.88 -38.90 -43.47
N GLU A 18 -74.87 -38.45 -44.24
CA GLU A 18 -75.70 -39.32 -45.09
C GLU A 18 -74.87 -39.99 -46.20
N THR A 19 -73.99 -39.25 -46.88
CA THR A 19 -73.10 -39.82 -47.90
C THR A 19 -72.08 -40.80 -47.29
N VAL A 20 -71.58 -40.54 -46.07
CA VAL A 20 -70.71 -41.49 -45.34
C VAL A 20 -71.47 -42.75 -44.93
N ASP A 21 -72.71 -42.61 -44.44
CA ASP A 21 -73.56 -43.74 -44.06
C ASP A 21 -73.97 -44.56 -45.30
N GLU A 22 -74.20 -43.92 -46.44
CA GLU A 22 -74.49 -44.59 -47.71
C GLU A 22 -73.26 -45.35 -48.23
N LEU A 23 -72.06 -44.74 -48.18
CA LEU A 23 -70.80 -45.42 -48.50
C LEU A 23 -70.57 -46.65 -47.59
N THR A 24 -70.87 -46.49 -46.29
CA THR A 24 -70.79 -47.57 -45.30
C THR A 24 -71.77 -48.69 -45.66
N THR A 25 -73.01 -48.35 -46.00
CA THR A 25 -74.06 -49.29 -46.40
C THR A 25 -73.68 -50.06 -47.67
N VAL A 26 -73.07 -49.40 -48.65
CA VAL A 26 -72.59 -50.03 -49.90
C VAL A 26 -71.47 -51.04 -49.59
N ILE A 27 -70.57 -50.72 -48.65
CA ILE A 27 -69.49 -51.62 -48.24
C ILE A 27 -70.02 -52.79 -47.41
N GLU A 28 -70.96 -52.55 -46.49
CA GLU A 28 -71.57 -53.60 -45.65
C GLU A 28 -72.40 -54.61 -46.45
N ASN A 29 -73.09 -54.16 -47.50
CA ASN A 29 -73.89 -55.00 -48.39
C ASN A 29 -73.12 -55.53 -49.60
N ALA A 30 -71.83 -55.20 -49.72
CA ALA A 30 -70.99 -55.63 -50.82
C ALA A 30 -70.83 -57.15 -50.84
N ARG A 31 -70.83 -57.73 -52.04
CA ARG A 31 -70.71 -59.19 -52.20
C ARG A 31 -69.29 -59.61 -51.80
N SER A 32 -69.18 -60.39 -50.72
CA SER A 32 -67.90 -60.95 -50.28
C SER A 32 -67.37 -61.99 -51.27
N VAL A 33 -66.06 -61.96 -51.51
CA VAL A 33 -65.39 -62.93 -52.37
C VAL A 33 -65.06 -64.16 -51.50
N PRO A 34 -65.50 -65.38 -51.88
CA PRO A 34 -65.32 -66.57 -51.06
C PRO A 34 -63.83 -66.84 -50.80
N MET A 35 -63.51 -67.22 -49.56
CA MET A 35 -62.14 -67.44 -49.05
C MET A 35 -61.24 -66.19 -48.98
N SER A 36 -61.80 -64.97 -49.00
CA SER A 36 -61.06 -63.72 -48.78
C SER A 36 -61.85 -62.76 -47.87
N SER A 37 -61.16 -61.82 -47.22
CA SER A 37 -61.77 -60.68 -46.53
C SER A 37 -62.16 -59.54 -47.49
N SER A 38 -61.96 -59.71 -48.80
CA SER A 38 -62.32 -58.72 -49.82
C SER A 38 -63.79 -58.79 -50.19
N CYS A 39 -64.39 -57.62 -50.40
CA CYS A 39 -65.73 -57.48 -50.94
C CYS A 39 -65.68 -56.81 -52.33
N MET A 40 -66.62 -57.17 -53.20
CA MET A 40 -66.80 -56.60 -54.52
C MET A 40 -67.83 -55.48 -54.45
N VAL A 41 -67.37 -54.26 -54.68
CA VAL A 41 -68.19 -53.05 -54.72
C VAL A 41 -68.28 -52.52 -56.16
N PRO A 42 -69.43 -51.95 -56.57
CA PRO A 42 -69.53 -51.26 -57.85
C PRO A 42 -68.61 -50.03 -57.85
N ARG A 43 -67.53 -50.10 -58.65
CA ARG A 43 -66.50 -49.06 -58.70
C ARG A 43 -67.07 -47.68 -58.98
N ASP A 44 -67.98 -47.58 -59.95
CA ASP A 44 -68.53 -46.29 -60.39
C ASP A 44 -69.35 -45.64 -59.26
N HIS A 45 -70.19 -46.41 -58.58
CA HIS A 45 -70.99 -45.92 -57.45
C HIS A 45 -70.14 -45.48 -56.24
N VAL A 46 -69.05 -46.19 -55.94
CA VAL A 46 -68.11 -45.79 -54.87
C VAL A 46 -67.36 -44.51 -55.24
N LEU A 47 -66.98 -44.34 -56.51
CA LEU A 47 -66.35 -43.11 -56.97
C LEU A 47 -67.33 -41.93 -56.93
N ASP A 48 -68.58 -42.12 -57.33
CA ASP A 48 -69.63 -41.10 -57.25
C ASP A 48 -69.86 -40.66 -55.79
N LEU A 49 -69.97 -41.61 -54.85
CA LEU A 49 -70.11 -41.30 -53.43
C LEU A 49 -68.87 -40.61 -52.83
N LEU A 50 -67.67 -40.95 -53.31
CA LEU A 50 -66.43 -40.27 -52.90
C LEU A 50 -66.33 -38.85 -53.47
N ASP A 51 -66.82 -38.63 -54.69
CA ASP A 51 -66.89 -37.32 -55.31
C ASP A 51 -67.97 -36.46 -54.63
N ASP A 52 -69.14 -37.02 -54.32
CA ASP A 52 -70.19 -36.37 -53.50
C ASP A 52 -69.69 -36.03 -52.10
N LEU A 53 -68.92 -36.92 -51.46
CA LEU A 53 -68.28 -36.67 -50.17
C LEU A 53 -67.26 -35.52 -50.27
N ARG A 54 -66.51 -35.47 -51.37
CA ARG A 54 -65.51 -34.44 -51.63
C ARG A 54 -66.14 -33.08 -51.94
N GLU A 55 -67.27 -33.06 -52.64
CA GLU A 55 -68.02 -31.86 -53.01
C GLU A 55 -68.91 -31.35 -51.87
N SER A 56 -69.34 -32.24 -50.98
CA SER A 56 -70.07 -31.91 -49.74
C SER A 56 -69.18 -31.51 -48.56
N LEU A 57 -67.84 -31.65 -48.68
CA LEU A 57 -66.92 -31.06 -47.71
C LEU A 57 -67.19 -29.55 -47.62
N PRO A 58 -67.66 -29.05 -46.47
CA PRO A 58 -68.04 -27.65 -46.35
C PRO A 58 -66.86 -26.74 -46.67
N GLU A 59 -67.10 -25.65 -47.40
CA GLU A 59 -66.11 -24.59 -47.60
C GLU A 59 -65.50 -24.11 -46.28
N ASP A 60 -66.28 -24.17 -45.18
CA ASP A 60 -65.85 -23.88 -43.81
C ASP A 60 -64.68 -24.77 -43.32
N VAL A 61 -64.62 -26.05 -43.72
CA VAL A 61 -63.55 -26.98 -43.32
C VAL A 61 -62.26 -26.70 -44.09
N GLN A 62 -62.37 -26.39 -45.39
CA GLN A 62 -61.21 -25.97 -46.19
C GLN A 62 -60.67 -24.61 -45.72
N ALA A 63 -61.57 -23.66 -45.43
CA ALA A 63 -61.22 -22.38 -44.83
C ALA A 63 -60.55 -22.55 -43.46
N ALA A 64 -61.03 -23.46 -42.62
CA ALA A 64 -60.39 -23.78 -41.34
C ALA A 64 -58.97 -24.34 -41.52
N GLY A 65 -58.74 -25.20 -42.51
CA GLY A 65 -57.40 -25.71 -42.86
C GLY A 65 -56.43 -24.59 -43.24
N ALA A 66 -56.86 -23.70 -44.15
CA ALA A 66 -56.06 -22.55 -44.57
C ALA A 66 -55.76 -21.59 -43.41
N ILE A 67 -56.71 -21.37 -42.50
CA ILE A 67 -56.48 -20.56 -41.29
C ILE A 67 -55.45 -21.21 -40.35
N VAL A 68 -55.48 -22.54 -40.20
CA VAL A 68 -54.49 -23.26 -39.37
C VAL A 68 -53.09 -23.17 -39.98
N GLU A 69 -52.98 -23.31 -41.30
CA GLU A 69 -51.72 -23.17 -42.02
C GLU A 69 -51.16 -21.75 -41.90
N GLN A 70 -51.99 -20.74 -42.19
CA GLN A 70 -51.64 -19.33 -42.01
C GLN A 70 -51.23 -19.01 -40.57
N ARG A 71 -51.93 -19.56 -39.56
CA ARG A 71 -51.55 -19.40 -38.15
C ARG A 71 -50.19 -20.03 -37.86
N THR A 72 -49.92 -21.20 -38.44
CA THR A 72 -48.64 -21.88 -38.28
C THR A 72 -47.50 -21.05 -38.87
N GLU A 73 -47.67 -20.49 -40.06
CA GLU A 73 -46.70 -19.56 -40.66
C GLU A 73 -46.48 -18.32 -39.80
N ILE A 74 -47.56 -17.68 -39.32
CA ILE A 74 -47.46 -16.49 -38.45
C ILE A 74 -46.69 -16.83 -37.16
N LEU A 75 -46.96 -17.98 -36.53
CA LEU A 75 -46.27 -18.40 -35.32
C LEU A 75 -44.77 -18.66 -35.58
N GLN A 76 -44.43 -19.31 -36.70
CA GLN A 76 -43.04 -19.54 -37.09
C GLN A 76 -42.30 -18.23 -37.36
N GLN A 77 -42.93 -17.29 -38.08
CA GLN A 77 -42.36 -15.96 -38.32
C GLN A 77 -42.16 -15.19 -37.02
N ALA A 78 -43.16 -15.19 -36.13
CA ALA A 78 -43.06 -14.54 -34.83
C ALA A 78 -41.96 -15.15 -33.95
N GLN A 79 -41.80 -16.47 -33.97
CA GLN A 79 -40.70 -17.16 -33.25
C GLN A 79 -39.33 -16.79 -33.82
N ALA A 80 -39.17 -16.84 -35.14
CA ALA A 80 -37.91 -16.46 -35.79
C ALA A 80 -37.55 -14.99 -35.51
N GLU A 81 -38.54 -14.09 -35.52
CA GLU A 81 -38.34 -12.69 -35.19
C GLU A 81 -37.99 -12.47 -33.71
N ALA A 82 -38.64 -13.19 -32.79
CA ALA A 82 -38.33 -13.14 -31.37
C ALA A 82 -36.90 -13.64 -31.07
N GLU A 83 -36.46 -14.71 -31.72
CA GLU A 83 -35.09 -15.24 -31.62
C GLU A 83 -34.07 -14.24 -32.16
N ARG A 84 -34.36 -13.63 -33.32
CA ARG A 84 -33.52 -12.59 -33.92
C ARG A 84 -33.37 -11.39 -32.99
N LEU A 85 -34.47 -10.87 -32.45
CA LEU A 85 -34.46 -9.74 -31.53
C LEU A 85 -33.67 -10.07 -30.25
N THR A 86 -33.93 -11.25 -29.67
CA THR A 86 -33.23 -11.70 -28.45
C THR A 86 -31.73 -11.81 -28.68
N THR A 87 -31.31 -12.34 -29.83
CA THR A 87 -29.89 -12.46 -30.19
C THR A 87 -29.26 -11.08 -30.34
N GLN A 88 -29.92 -10.18 -31.07
CA GLN A 88 -29.43 -8.81 -31.25
C GLN A 88 -29.30 -8.07 -29.91
N THR A 89 -30.30 -8.15 -29.03
CA THR A 89 -30.25 -7.51 -27.71
C THR A 89 -29.12 -8.10 -26.84
N ARG A 90 -28.89 -9.41 -26.92
CA ARG A 90 -27.77 -10.05 -26.19
C ARG A 90 -26.41 -9.54 -26.70
N GLU A 91 -26.21 -9.48 -28.02
CA GLU A 91 -24.99 -8.95 -28.60
C GLU A 91 -24.75 -7.48 -28.24
N GLU A 92 -25.81 -6.66 -28.28
CA GLU A 92 -25.73 -5.25 -27.88
C GLU A 92 -25.37 -5.11 -26.39
N ALA A 93 -25.98 -5.92 -25.53
CA ALA A 93 -25.67 -5.96 -24.10
C ALA A 93 -24.22 -6.38 -23.84
N GLU A 94 -23.72 -7.41 -24.54
CA GLU A 94 -22.33 -7.85 -24.45
C GLU A 94 -21.36 -6.74 -24.87
N ARG A 95 -21.60 -6.09 -26.02
CA ARG A 95 -20.79 -4.96 -26.50
C ARG A 95 -20.75 -3.82 -25.49
N LEU A 96 -21.89 -3.49 -24.88
CA LEU A 96 -21.98 -2.44 -23.86
C LEU A 96 -21.22 -2.81 -22.58
N LEU A 97 -21.34 -4.06 -22.12
CA LEU A 97 -20.62 -4.55 -20.96
C LEU A 97 -19.10 -4.55 -21.19
N GLU A 98 -18.64 -4.94 -22.38
CA GLU A 98 -17.23 -4.87 -22.74
C GLU A 98 -16.72 -3.44 -22.78
N ALA A 99 -17.47 -2.52 -23.39
CA ALA A 99 -17.12 -1.09 -23.41
C ALA A 99 -17.03 -0.52 -21.99
N ALA A 100 -18.01 -0.82 -21.13
CA ALA A 100 -18.03 -0.39 -19.74
C ALA A 100 -16.85 -0.98 -18.94
N ARG A 101 -16.48 -2.25 -19.18
CA ARG A 101 -15.31 -2.88 -18.56
C ARG A 101 -14.01 -2.21 -18.99
N ARG A 102 -13.82 -1.96 -20.28
CA ARG A 102 -12.64 -1.24 -20.80
C ARG A 102 -12.52 0.16 -20.18
N GLN A 103 -13.61 0.92 -20.18
CA GLN A 103 -13.65 2.25 -19.56
C GLN A 103 -13.32 2.19 -18.07
N ARG A 104 -13.90 1.24 -17.32
CA ARG A 104 -13.59 1.03 -15.90
C ARG A 104 -12.10 0.77 -15.70
N ASP A 105 -11.51 -0.12 -16.50
CA ASP A 105 -10.12 -0.51 -16.35
C ASP A 105 -9.16 0.64 -16.70
N GLU A 106 -9.52 1.46 -17.69
CA GLU A 106 -8.81 2.70 -18.02
C GLU A 106 -8.85 3.71 -16.86
N VAL A 107 -10.04 3.96 -16.29
CA VAL A 107 -10.23 4.88 -15.15
C VAL A 107 -9.46 4.38 -13.92
N LEU A 108 -9.56 3.08 -13.60
CA LEU A 108 -8.82 2.49 -12.49
C LEU A 108 -7.31 2.55 -12.73
N GLY A 109 -6.86 2.33 -13.97
CA GLY A 109 -5.45 2.46 -14.36
C GLY A 109 -4.93 3.88 -14.19
N ALA A 110 -5.69 4.88 -14.64
CA ALA A 110 -5.37 6.30 -14.47
C ALA A 110 -5.34 6.71 -12.99
N ALA A 111 -6.36 6.33 -12.23
CA ALA A 111 -6.42 6.62 -10.79
C ALA A 111 -5.26 5.99 -10.01
N ARG A 112 -4.86 4.75 -10.36
CA ARG A 112 -3.69 4.10 -9.75
C ARG A 112 -2.39 4.84 -10.06
N ARG A 113 -2.16 5.21 -11.32
CA ARG A 113 -0.98 5.99 -11.71
C ARG A 113 -0.91 7.32 -10.97
N GLN A 114 -2.03 8.05 -10.92
CA GLN A 114 -2.11 9.32 -10.20
C GLN A 114 -1.85 9.15 -8.71
N ARG A 115 -2.43 8.11 -8.08
CA ARG A 115 -2.15 7.79 -6.67
C ARG A 115 -0.64 7.53 -6.46
N ASP A 116 -0.03 6.72 -7.32
CA ASP A 116 1.37 6.34 -7.18
C ASP A 116 2.30 7.55 -7.37
N GLU A 117 1.95 8.45 -8.30
CA GLU A 117 2.63 9.74 -8.50
C GLU A 117 2.53 10.65 -7.27
N VAL A 118 1.32 10.81 -6.70
CA VAL A 118 1.12 11.62 -5.49
C VAL A 118 1.88 11.04 -4.30
N LEU A 119 1.91 9.72 -4.14
CA LEU A 119 2.67 9.08 -3.07
C LEU A 119 4.18 9.28 -3.26
N ALA A 120 4.69 9.13 -4.48
CA ALA A 120 6.10 9.37 -4.78
C ALA A 120 6.49 10.83 -4.51
N GLN A 121 5.65 11.79 -4.92
CA GLN A 121 5.88 13.21 -4.64
C GLN A 121 5.87 13.49 -3.14
N ALA A 122 4.86 13.00 -2.42
CA ALA A 122 4.76 13.22 -0.97
C ALA A 122 5.95 12.59 -0.21
N GLN A 123 6.46 11.45 -0.67
CA GLN A 123 7.67 10.84 -0.11
C GLN A 123 8.89 11.72 -0.35
N ALA A 124 9.10 12.19 -1.58
CA ALA A 124 10.20 13.10 -1.91
C ALA A 124 10.13 14.41 -1.11
N ASP A 125 8.94 15.00 -0.98
CA ASP A 125 8.74 16.22 -0.19
C ASP A 125 9.05 15.98 1.29
N THR A 126 8.64 14.83 1.84
CA THR A 126 8.94 14.49 3.25
C THR A 126 10.43 14.29 3.47
N GLU A 127 11.11 13.58 2.56
CA GLU A 127 12.56 13.39 2.62
C GLU A 127 13.30 14.73 2.55
N GLN A 128 12.88 15.62 1.65
CA GLN A 128 13.44 16.96 1.56
C GLN A 128 13.24 17.76 2.85
N LEU A 129 12.03 17.76 3.41
CA LEU A 129 11.73 18.45 4.67
C LEU A 129 12.56 17.91 5.84
N LEU A 130 12.80 16.60 5.89
CA LEU A 130 13.65 15.99 6.91
C LEU A 130 15.11 16.43 6.75
N LEU A 131 15.64 16.43 5.53
CA LEU A 131 17.01 16.89 5.25
C LEU A 131 17.18 18.37 5.61
N GLU A 132 16.20 19.21 5.27
CA GLU A 132 16.19 20.63 5.64
C GLU A 132 16.18 20.78 7.16
N ALA A 133 15.26 20.11 7.86
CA ALA A 133 15.15 20.16 9.32
C ALA A 133 16.40 19.64 10.03
N GLU A 134 17.03 18.58 9.53
CA GLU A 134 18.30 18.06 10.04
C GLU A 134 19.42 19.09 9.89
N SER A 135 19.52 19.72 8.71
CA SER A 135 20.52 20.77 8.47
C SER A 135 20.32 21.99 9.37
N GLU A 136 19.06 22.40 9.57
CA GLU A 136 18.72 23.51 10.47
C GLU A 136 19.05 23.17 11.92
N ALA A 137 18.74 21.95 12.36
CA ALA A 137 19.07 21.47 13.70
C ALA A 137 20.59 21.43 13.92
N GLU A 138 21.37 20.98 12.94
CA GLU A 138 22.84 20.99 13.01
C GLU A 138 23.40 22.40 13.16
N VAL A 139 22.90 23.35 12.37
CA VAL A 139 23.29 24.76 12.45
C VAL A 139 22.96 25.34 13.82
N LEU A 140 21.75 25.11 14.33
CA LEU A 140 21.32 25.59 15.64
C LEU A 140 22.16 24.99 16.78
N LEU A 141 22.49 23.70 16.69
CA LEU A 141 23.34 23.03 17.66
C LEU A 141 24.78 23.56 17.61
N ALA A 142 25.31 23.84 16.42
CA ALA A 142 26.64 24.43 16.26
C ALA A 142 26.71 25.84 16.85
N ASP A 143 25.74 26.69 16.53
CA ASP A 143 25.62 28.03 17.10
C ASP A 143 25.44 27.98 18.63
N GLY A 144 24.57 27.09 19.11
CA GLY A 144 24.37 26.85 20.55
C GLY A 144 25.64 26.38 21.26
N ARG A 145 26.47 25.55 20.62
CA ARG A 145 27.80 25.16 21.14
C ARG A 145 28.74 26.36 21.23
N HIS A 146 28.85 27.15 20.16
CA HIS A 146 29.70 28.34 20.15
C HIS A 146 29.29 29.38 21.19
N ARG A 147 27.99 29.66 21.33
CA ARG A 147 27.50 30.58 22.36
C ARG A 147 27.80 30.08 23.77
N ARG A 148 27.65 28.78 24.01
CA ARG A 148 27.99 28.16 25.31
C ARG A 148 29.48 28.29 25.61
N GLU A 149 30.33 27.97 24.64
CA GLU A 149 31.79 28.09 24.78
C GLU A 149 32.21 29.54 25.07
N ALA A 150 31.65 30.50 24.33
CA ALA A 150 31.90 31.92 24.56
C ALA A 150 31.46 32.36 25.97
N MET A 151 30.26 31.97 26.41
CA MET A 151 29.76 32.30 27.75
C MET A 151 30.62 31.70 28.86
N ILE A 152 31.10 30.46 28.70
CA ILE A 152 32.02 29.84 29.67
C ILE A 152 33.35 30.60 29.70
N ALA A 153 33.91 30.92 28.54
CA ALA A 153 35.17 31.66 28.47
C ALA A 153 35.05 33.05 29.12
N GLU A 154 33.97 33.76 28.85
CA GLU A 154 33.67 35.06 29.47
C GLU A 154 33.50 34.92 30.99
N ALA A 155 32.71 33.95 31.45
CA ALA A 155 32.48 33.71 32.87
C ALA A 155 33.76 33.33 33.62
N LEU A 156 34.63 32.52 33.01
CA LEU A 156 35.92 32.15 33.60
C LEU A 156 36.87 33.34 33.68
N GLY A 157 36.96 34.15 32.61
CA GLY A 157 37.79 35.36 32.60
C GLY A 157 37.33 36.37 33.65
N GLU A 158 36.01 36.57 33.77
CA GLU A 158 35.44 37.45 34.80
C GLU A 158 35.64 36.89 36.21
N HIS A 159 35.48 35.57 36.39
CA HIS A 159 35.74 34.93 37.68
C HIS A 159 37.20 35.08 38.12
N GLU A 160 38.15 34.90 37.21
CA GLU A 160 39.58 35.12 37.45
C GLU A 160 39.87 36.58 37.82
N ARG A 161 39.24 37.53 37.11
CA ARG A 161 39.34 38.97 37.43
C ARG A 161 38.84 39.26 38.84
N LEU A 162 37.64 38.78 39.20
CA LEU A 162 37.04 39.00 40.52
C LEU A 162 37.88 38.37 41.65
N ILE A 163 38.43 37.17 41.45
CA ILE A 163 39.34 36.55 42.42
C ILE A 163 40.57 37.43 42.61
N THR A 164 41.20 37.86 41.52
CA THR A 164 42.44 38.67 41.56
C THR A 164 42.22 40.05 42.19
N GLU A 165 41.03 40.62 42.02
CA GLU A 165 40.64 41.89 42.62
C GLU A 165 40.29 41.80 44.11
N THR A 166 40.02 40.60 44.63
CA THR A 166 39.63 40.43 46.02
C THR A 166 40.82 40.73 46.95
N GLU A 167 40.57 41.53 48.00
CA GLU A 167 41.59 41.91 49.01
C GLU A 167 42.25 40.69 49.67
N VAL A 168 41.50 39.61 49.86
CA VAL A 168 42.01 38.34 50.38
C VAL A 168 43.06 37.72 49.47
N TYR A 169 42.86 37.74 48.14
CA TYR A 169 43.83 37.19 47.18
C TYR A 169 45.11 38.02 47.19
N ARG A 170 44.99 39.35 47.12
CA ARG A 170 46.15 40.27 47.18
C ARG A 170 46.94 40.09 48.47
N THR A 171 46.25 40.06 49.61
CA THR A 171 46.87 39.82 50.93
C THR A 171 47.55 38.45 51.01
N ALA A 172 46.94 37.41 50.44
CA ALA A 172 47.53 36.07 50.41
C ALA A 172 48.82 36.03 49.55
N VAL A 173 48.84 36.71 48.40
CA VAL A 173 50.02 36.84 47.54
C VAL A 173 51.12 37.61 48.25
N ASP A 174 50.82 38.81 48.79
CA ASP A 174 51.79 39.61 49.55
C ASP A 174 52.38 38.80 50.70
N ARG A 175 51.54 38.05 51.42
CA ARG A 175 51.99 37.21 52.53
C ARG A 175 52.89 36.05 52.07
N ALA A 176 52.59 35.45 50.93
CA ALA A 176 53.41 34.40 50.35
C ALA A 176 54.79 34.94 49.95
N ASP A 177 54.83 36.12 49.32
CA ASP A 177 56.08 36.79 48.94
C ASP A 177 56.92 37.16 50.18
N GLU A 178 56.30 37.73 51.21
CA GLU A 178 56.97 38.02 52.48
C GLU A 178 57.53 36.75 53.15
N LEU A 179 56.79 35.64 53.10
CA LEU A 179 57.22 34.37 53.69
C LEU A 179 58.41 33.80 52.89
N GLY A 180 58.36 33.87 51.57
CA GLY A 180 59.45 33.48 50.69
C GLY A 180 60.71 34.31 50.96
N ALA A 181 60.57 35.63 51.03
CA ALA A 181 61.68 36.54 51.36
C ALA A 181 62.30 36.23 52.73
N ARG A 182 61.48 35.99 53.76
CA ARG A 182 61.96 35.58 55.08
C ARG A 182 62.67 34.24 55.07
N ALA A 183 62.11 33.22 54.42
CA ALA A 183 62.74 31.92 54.31
C ALA A 183 64.11 32.01 53.60
N HIS A 184 64.22 32.83 52.55
CA HIS A 184 65.49 33.10 51.89
C HIS A 184 66.49 33.83 52.79
N ALA A 185 66.07 34.85 53.52
CA ALA A 185 66.92 35.59 54.45
C ALA A 185 67.40 34.70 55.62
N ASP A 186 66.52 33.89 56.20
CA ASP A 186 66.84 32.97 57.28
C ASP A 186 67.81 31.88 56.80
N ALA A 187 67.60 31.35 55.59
CA ALA A 187 68.54 30.39 54.99
C ALA A 187 69.92 31.01 54.73
N ALA A 188 69.98 32.26 54.28
CA ALA A 188 71.24 32.99 54.10
C ALA A 188 71.95 33.26 55.44
N ARG A 189 71.20 33.67 56.46
CA ARG A 189 71.72 33.88 57.82
C ARG A 189 72.24 32.58 58.42
N MET A 190 71.48 31.49 58.31
CA MET A 190 71.91 30.17 58.79
C MET A 190 73.21 29.72 58.10
N ARG A 191 73.35 29.95 56.80
CA ARG A 191 74.61 29.68 56.09
C ARG A 191 75.77 30.51 56.66
N ALA A 192 75.58 31.81 56.83
CA ALA A 192 76.61 32.69 57.38
C ALA A 192 77.02 32.31 58.82
N GLU A 193 76.04 31.97 59.68
CA GLU A 193 76.30 31.50 61.04
C GLU A 193 77.07 30.17 61.06
N VAL A 194 76.72 29.24 60.16
CA VAL A 194 77.46 27.98 59.98
C VAL A 194 78.88 28.26 59.50
N ASP A 195 79.07 29.16 58.54
CA ASP A 195 80.38 29.54 58.01
C ASP A 195 81.26 30.16 59.11
N GLU A 196 80.73 31.12 59.90
CA GLU A 196 81.44 31.74 61.02
C GLU A 196 81.77 30.75 62.14
N TYR A 197 80.83 29.85 62.46
CA TYR A 197 81.05 28.79 63.45
C TYR A 197 82.16 27.83 63.00
N VAL A 198 82.16 27.43 61.73
CA VAL A 198 83.21 26.58 61.14
C VAL A 198 84.55 27.30 61.19
N ASP A 199 84.62 28.58 60.80
CA ASP A 199 85.86 29.37 60.83
C ASP A 199 86.42 29.48 62.26
N THR A 200 85.58 29.83 63.23
CA THR A 200 85.97 29.92 64.66
C THR A 200 86.49 28.59 65.18
N ARG A 201 85.78 27.48 64.89
CA ARG A 201 86.21 26.14 65.33
C ARG A 201 87.51 25.70 64.67
N LEU A 202 87.72 26.03 63.40
CA LEU A 202 88.98 25.77 62.70
C LEU A 202 90.13 26.60 63.29
N ALA A 203 89.91 27.86 63.65
CA ALA A 203 90.90 28.71 64.30
C ALA A 203 91.29 28.21 65.71
N ASP A 204 90.30 27.83 66.52
CA ASP A 204 90.52 27.21 67.83
C ASP A 204 91.32 25.92 67.71
N PHE A 205 90.96 25.07 66.74
CA PHE A 205 91.65 23.82 66.46
C PHE A 205 93.10 24.05 66.00
N GLY A 206 93.32 25.03 65.11
CA GLY A 206 94.65 25.47 64.69
C GLY A 206 95.52 25.92 65.87
N THR A 207 94.97 26.76 66.75
CA THR A 207 95.66 27.22 67.96
C THR A 207 96.02 26.06 68.91
N ALA A 208 95.11 25.09 69.07
CA ALA A 208 95.35 23.90 69.88
C ALA A 208 96.48 23.03 69.30
N LEU A 209 96.49 22.81 67.98
CA LEU A 209 97.55 22.09 67.28
C LEU A 209 98.91 22.80 67.42
N GLU A 210 98.98 24.13 67.29
CA GLU A 210 100.22 24.89 67.51
C GLU A 210 100.76 24.75 68.93
N ARG A 211 99.89 24.73 69.94
CA ARG A 211 100.30 24.49 71.34
C ARG A 211 100.82 23.07 71.52
N MET A 212 100.16 22.08 70.93
CA MET A 212 100.63 20.69 70.94
C MET A 212 101.99 20.55 70.24
N LEU A 213 102.17 21.18 69.07
CA LEU A 213 103.42 21.17 68.33
C LEU A 213 104.56 21.78 69.15
N ARG A 214 104.34 22.95 69.76
CA ARG A 214 105.32 23.60 70.67
C ARG A 214 105.66 22.71 71.86
N SER A 215 104.67 22.00 72.43
CA SER A 215 104.90 21.06 73.53
C SER A 215 105.78 19.88 73.09
N VAL A 216 105.51 19.30 71.91
CA VAL A 216 106.31 18.21 71.33
C VAL A 216 107.72 18.68 70.98
N GLU A 217 107.89 19.87 70.41
CA GLU A 217 109.21 20.44 70.13
C GLU A 217 110.01 20.65 71.41
N LYS A 218 109.37 21.19 72.46
CA LYS A 218 109.98 21.37 73.78
C LYS A 218 110.38 20.02 74.39
N ALA A 219 109.51 19.01 74.32
CA ALA A 219 109.81 17.65 74.77
C ALA A 219 110.98 17.01 73.97
N ARG A 220 111.08 17.30 72.68
CA ARG A 220 112.17 16.84 71.81
C ARG A 220 113.49 17.54 72.14
N THR A 221 113.47 18.82 72.52
CA THR A 221 114.67 19.52 72.98
C THR A 221 115.15 19.00 74.34
N THR A 222 114.26 18.70 75.28
CA THR A 222 114.65 18.09 76.58
C THR A 222 115.12 16.64 76.47
N LEU A 223 114.81 15.91 75.39
CA LEU A 223 115.36 14.57 75.12
C LEU A 223 116.72 14.60 74.39
N ARG A 224 117.20 15.78 73.99
CA ARG A 224 118.50 15.98 73.31
C ARG A 224 119.59 16.55 74.23
N GLU A 225 119.25 16.89 75.47
CA GLU A 225 120.17 17.15 76.60
C GLU A 225 120.26 15.92 77.49
#